data_AF-A0A7Y1V367-F1
#
_entry.id   AF-A0A7Y1V367-F1
#
_cell.length_a   1.000
_cell.length_b   1.000
_cell.length_c   1.000
_cell.angle_alpha   90.00
_cell.angle_beta   90.00
_cell.angle_gamma   90.00
#
_symmetry.space_group_name_H-M   'P 1'
#
loop_
_entity.id
_entity.type
_entity.pdbx_description
1 polymer ?
#
loop_
_entity_poly.entity_id
_entity_poly.type
_entity_poly.pdbx_seq_one_letter_code
_entity_poly.pdbx_strand_id
1 'polypeptide(L)'
;MRIFVPNAISPNADELNDHFSIYTNIPMRILTLHVQERNQVLQIRRSRINIEGHTPLWQPRNSSGKPVHGLFTYEMEVHNFKGDTLMLAGQFCALDCSDDKVSDVNFPTCVFTSNTDVEGIVDSSSLFDQDDCSY
;
A
#
# COMPACT_ATOMS: atom_id res chain seq x y z
N MET A 1 -5.00 -9.30 -17.43
CA MET A 1 -4.15 -9.26 -16.24
C MET A 1 -4.73 -8.21 -15.32
N ARG A 2 -5.01 -8.55 -14.07
CA ARG A 2 -5.53 -7.63 -13.08
C ARG A 2 -4.50 -7.51 -11.97
N ILE A 3 -4.06 -6.30 -11.71
CA ILE A 3 -3.10 -5.98 -10.65
C ILE A 3 -3.76 -4.92 -9.78
N PHE A 4 -3.71 -5.12 -8.47
CA PHE A 4 -4.21 -4.17 -7.50
C PHE A 4 -3.14 -3.92 -6.43
N VAL A 5 -2.96 -2.65 -6.09
CA VAL A 5 -2.02 -2.19 -5.05
C VAL A 5 -2.84 -1.29 -4.13
N PRO A 6 -3.02 -1.64 -2.84
CA PRO A 6 -3.75 -0.80 -1.90
C PRO A 6 -3.08 0.56 -1.75
N ASN A 7 -3.90 1.60 -1.67
CA ASN A 7 -3.49 2.99 -1.42
C ASN A 7 -3.57 3.39 0.07
N ALA A 8 -3.95 2.48 0.96
CA ALA A 8 -3.94 2.68 2.41
C ALA A 8 -3.56 1.39 3.16
N ILE A 9 -2.77 1.53 4.22
CA ILE A 9 -2.32 0.47 5.12
C ILE A 9 -2.30 0.98 6.58
N SER A 10 -2.41 0.07 7.54
CA SER A 10 -2.43 0.33 8.99
C SER A 10 -1.37 -0.54 9.68
N PRO A 11 -0.09 -0.11 9.78
CA PRO A 11 0.98 -0.93 10.34
C PRO A 11 0.94 -1.02 11.89
N ASN A 12 -0.16 -1.52 12.46
CA ASN A 12 -0.44 -1.64 13.89
C ASN A 12 -0.16 -3.05 14.47
N ALA A 13 0.27 -4.00 13.63
CA ALA A 13 0.55 -5.40 13.97
C ALA A 13 -0.69 -6.24 14.36
N ASP A 14 -1.88 -5.93 13.82
CA ASP A 14 -3.07 -6.77 13.92
C ASP A 14 -3.20 -7.81 12.79
N GLU A 15 -2.18 -7.91 11.92
CA GLU A 15 -2.11 -8.75 10.72
C GLU A 15 -3.00 -8.29 9.56
N LEU A 16 -3.82 -7.26 9.76
CA LEU A 16 -4.74 -6.69 8.77
C LEU A 16 -4.18 -5.39 8.20
N ASN A 17 -4.07 -5.33 6.87
CA ASN A 17 -3.56 -4.14 6.18
C ASN A 17 -2.21 -3.63 6.71
N ASP A 18 -1.40 -4.46 7.37
CA ASP A 18 -0.11 -4.07 7.95
C ASP A 18 0.98 -3.76 6.91
N HIS A 19 0.79 -4.27 5.69
CA HIS A 19 1.84 -4.34 4.68
C HIS A 19 1.43 -3.63 3.41
N PHE A 20 2.35 -2.82 2.88
CA PHE A 20 2.32 -2.46 1.46
C PHE A 20 2.42 -3.75 0.66
N SER A 21 1.37 -4.05 -0.09
CA SER A 21 1.15 -5.35 -0.74
C SER A 21 0.74 -5.18 -2.19
N ILE A 22 0.85 -6.26 -2.95
CA ILE A 22 0.33 -6.33 -4.32
C ILE A 22 -0.53 -7.56 -4.47
N TYR A 23 -1.61 -7.42 -5.23
CA TYR A 23 -2.54 -8.48 -5.58
C TYR A 23 -2.52 -8.69 -7.09
N THR A 24 -2.49 -9.95 -7.50
CA THR A 24 -2.53 -10.33 -8.91
C THR A 24 -3.30 -11.62 -9.11
N ASN A 25 -3.98 -11.72 -10.25
CA ASN A 25 -4.66 -12.94 -10.65
C ASN A 25 -3.76 -13.91 -11.44
N ILE A 26 -2.52 -13.51 -11.75
CA ILE A 26 -1.52 -14.35 -12.42
C ILE A 26 -0.17 -14.18 -11.73
N PRO A 27 0.66 -15.24 -11.66
CA PRO A 27 2.02 -15.12 -11.16
C PRO A 27 2.82 -14.07 -11.95
N MET A 28 3.68 -13.31 -11.28
CA MET A 28 4.56 -12.30 -11.89
C MET A 28 5.87 -12.16 -11.10
N ARG A 29 6.79 -11.33 -11.59
CA ARG A 29 8.03 -10.97 -10.89
C ARG A 29 8.27 -9.47 -10.90
N ILE A 30 8.49 -8.89 -9.74
CA ILE A 30 9.00 -7.53 -9.61
C ILE A 30 10.50 -7.55 -9.87
N LEU A 31 10.93 -6.83 -10.89
CA LEU A 31 12.34 -6.64 -11.22
C LEU A 31 12.93 -5.57 -10.30
N THR A 32 12.25 -4.44 -10.17
CA THR A 32 12.63 -3.34 -9.30
C THR A 32 11.40 -2.80 -8.57
N LEU A 33 11.55 -2.51 -7.28
CA LEU A 33 10.58 -1.79 -6.46
C LEU A 33 11.31 -0.65 -5.78
N HIS A 34 10.78 0.54 -5.92
CA HIS A 34 11.22 1.74 -5.24
C HIS A 34 10.02 2.31 -4.47
N VAL A 35 10.17 2.49 -3.15
CA VAL A 35 9.18 3.21 -2.33
C VAL A 35 9.90 4.34 -1.61
N GLN A 36 9.26 5.49 -1.57
CA GLN A 36 9.84 6.71 -1.02
C GLN A 36 8.77 7.50 -0.28
N GLU A 37 9.10 8.00 0.89
CA GLU A 37 8.28 8.97 1.62
C GLU A 37 8.31 10.33 0.92
N ARG A 38 7.22 11.10 0.95
CA ARG A 38 7.14 12.43 0.30
C ARG A 38 8.31 13.36 0.66
N ASN A 39 8.78 13.32 1.91
CA ASN A 39 9.89 14.16 2.39
C ASN A 39 11.29 13.55 2.15
N GLN A 40 11.36 12.41 1.45
CA GLN A 40 12.57 11.68 1.06
C GLN A 40 13.45 11.19 2.22
N VAL A 41 12.95 11.20 3.47
CA VAL A 41 13.72 10.71 4.63
C VAL A 41 13.79 9.19 4.61
N LEU A 42 12.68 8.53 4.24
CA LEU A 42 12.63 7.08 4.08
C LEU A 42 12.57 6.68 2.61
N GLN A 43 13.48 5.77 2.23
CA GLN A 43 13.52 5.14 0.91
C GLN A 43 13.82 3.66 1.05
N ILE A 44 13.08 2.82 0.32
CA ILE A 44 13.40 1.40 0.17
C ILE A 44 13.56 1.05 -1.30
N ARG A 45 14.51 0.14 -1.58
CA ARG A 45 14.68 -0.48 -2.88
C ARG A 45 14.73 -1.98 -2.71
N ARG A 46 13.89 -2.68 -3.46
CA ARG A 46 13.87 -4.16 -3.51
C ARG A 46 13.88 -4.61 -4.96
N SER A 47 14.30 -5.84 -5.19
CA SER A 47 14.35 -6.40 -6.53
C SER A 47 14.11 -7.90 -6.48
N ARG A 48 13.75 -8.47 -7.64
CA ARG A 48 13.63 -9.92 -7.84
C ARG A 48 12.61 -10.61 -6.93
N ILE A 49 11.48 -9.95 -6.65
CA ILE A 49 10.39 -10.50 -5.83
C ILE A 49 9.45 -11.27 -6.73
N ASN A 50 9.16 -12.53 -6.43
CA ASN A 50 8.08 -13.26 -7.10
C ASN A 50 6.75 -12.89 -6.45
N ILE A 51 5.73 -12.65 -7.27
CA ILE A 51 4.38 -12.34 -6.82
C ILE A 51 3.46 -13.49 -7.25
N GLU A 52 2.68 -14.00 -6.30
CA GLU A 52 1.60 -14.94 -6.54
C GLU A 52 0.43 -14.60 -5.62
N GLY A 53 -0.76 -14.37 -6.20
CA GLY A 53 -1.94 -13.97 -5.43
C GLY A 53 -1.70 -12.65 -4.67
N HIS A 54 -1.79 -12.71 -3.34
CA HIS A 54 -1.46 -11.63 -2.41
C HIS A 54 -0.01 -11.78 -1.94
N THR A 55 0.80 -10.75 -2.14
CA THR A 55 2.21 -10.76 -1.71
C THR A 55 2.54 -9.50 -0.92
N PRO A 56 2.93 -9.63 0.37
CA PRO A 56 3.41 -8.50 1.16
C PRO A 56 4.79 -8.07 0.67
N LEU A 57 4.94 -6.79 0.33
CA LEU A 57 6.18 -6.25 -0.23
C LEU A 57 7.01 -5.52 0.82
N TRP A 58 6.36 -4.82 1.74
CA TRP A 58 7.03 -4.01 2.75
C TRP A 58 6.11 -3.67 3.92
N GLN A 59 6.65 -3.72 5.14
CA GLN A 59 6.02 -3.15 6.33
C GLN A 59 6.77 -1.86 6.69
N PRO A 60 6.11 -0.69 6.71
CA PRO A 60 6.77 0.57 7.02
C PRO A 60 7.28 0.61 8.46
N ARG A 61 8.59 0.42 8.64
CA ARG A 61 9.27 0.51 9.93
C ARG A 61 10.56 1.32 9.80
N ASN A 62 10.87 2.11 10.83
CA ASN A 62 12.13 2.85 10.92
C ASN A 62 13.29 1.94 11.38
N SER A 63 14.49 2.50 11.51
CA SER A 63 15.68 1.76 11.95
C SER A 63 15.58 1.17 13.36
N SER A 64 14.67 1.69 14.19
CA SER A 64 14.37 1.15 15.53
C SER A 64 13.24 0.10 15.52
N GLY A 65 12.72 -0.27 14.34
CA GLY A 65 11.64 -1.23 14.19
C GLY A 65 10.25 -0.67 14.50
N LYS A 66 10.11 0.63 14.79
CA LYS A 66 8.81 1.26 15.03
C LYS A 66 8.07 1.51 13.71
N PRO A 67 6.74 1.37 13.67
CA PRO A 67 5.93 1.74 12.51
C PRO A 67 6.22 3.18 12.05
N VAL A 68 6.14 3.40 10.74
CA VAL A 68 6.24 4.73 10.14
C VAL A 68 4.94 5.04 9.42
N HIS A 69 4.41 6.23 9.70
CA HIS A 69 3.14 6.71 9.15
C HIS A 69 3.40 7.89 8.21
N GLY A 70 2.58 8.03 7.17
CA GLY A 70 2.70 9.11 6.20
C GLY A 70 2.33 8.70 4.78
N LEU A 71 2.58 9.61 3.85
CA LEU A 71 2.34 9.42 2.41
C LEU A 71 3.61 8.95 1.70
N PHE A 72 3.48 7.84 0.98
CA PHE A 72 4.53 7.21 0.21
C PHE A 72 4.17 7.21 -1.28
N THR A 73 5.19 7.35 -2.12
CA THR A 73 5.13 7.06 -3.56
C THR A 73 5.83 5.74 -3.82
N TYR A 74 5.32 4.97 -4.76
CA TYR A 74 6.01 3.78 -5.26
C TYR A 74 6.13 3.79 -6.78
N GLU A 75 7.19 3.14 -7.24
CA GLU A 75 7.41 2.76 -8.63
C GLU A 75 7.91 1.32 -8.65
N MET A 76 7.36 0.49 -9.53
CA MET A 76 7.82 -0.88 -9.71
C MET A 76 7.75 -1.33 -11.16
N GLU A 77 8.78 -2.06 -11.57
CA GLU A 77 8.85 -2.74 -12.84
C GLU A 77 8.47 -4.21 -12.63
N VAL A 78 7.41 -4.65 -13.31
CA VAL A 78 6.84 -5.98 -13.14
C VAL A 78 6.90 -6.73 -14.46
N HIS A 79 7.29 -7.99 -14.40
CA HIS A 79 7.41 -8.89 -15.55
C HIS A 79 6.45 -10.06 -15.37
N ASN A 80 5.60 -10.32 -16.36
CA ASN A 80 4.78 -11.54 -16.39
C ASN A 80 5.56 -12.73 -16.98
N PHE A 81 5.01 -13.94 -16.89
CA PHE A 81 5.67 -15.15 -17.42
C PHE A 81 5.74 -15.23 -18.95
N LYS A 82 5.12 -14.28 -19.68
CA LYS A 82 5.11 -14.24 -21.14
C LYS A 82 6.23 -13.39 -21.74
N GLY A 83 6.97 -12.63 -20.92
CA GLY A 83 7.95 -11.67 -21.45
C GLY A 83 7.53 -10.21 -21.30
N ASP A 84 6.28 -9.93 -20.93
CA ASP A 84 5.77 -8.55 -20.94
C ASP A 84 6.19 -7.81 -19.68
N THR A 85 6.74 -6.61 -19.87
CA THR A 85 7.10 -5.68 -18.80
C THR A 85 6.02 -4.61 -18.65
N LEU A 86 5.64 -4.33 -17.40
CA LEU A 86 4.75 -3.25 -17.02
C LEU A 86 5.40 -2.38 -15.95
N MET A 87 5.31 -1.06 -16.13
CA MET A 87 5.62 -0.09 -15.09
C MET A 87 4.37 0.25 -14.31
N LEU A 88 4.41 0.08 -13.00
CA LEU A 88 3.36 0.50 -12.07
C LEU A 88 3.90 1.61 -11.18
N ALA A 89 3.14 2.68 -11.03
CA ALA A 89 3.46 3.77 -10.13
C ALA A 89 2.20 4.25 -9.42
N GLY A 90 2.36 4.76 -8.21
CA GLY A 90 1.22 5.24 -7.43
C GLY A 90 1.65 5.79 -6.07
N GLN A 91 0.65 5.99 -5.23
CA GLN A 91 0.80 6.49 -3.87
C GLN A 91 0.02 5.61 -2.91
N PHE A 92 0.50 5.51 -1.67
CA PHE A 92 -0.26 4.92 -0.58
C PHE A 92 0.05 5.63 0.74
N CYS A 93 -0.88 5.55 1.68
CA CYS A 93 -0.68 6.02 3.04
C CYS A 93 -0.45 4.87 4.01
N ALA A 94 0.49 5.06 4.94
CA ALA A 94 0.55 4.29 6.17
C ALA A 94 -0.05 5.13 7.30
N LEU A 95 -1.13 4.63 7.90
CA LEU A 95 -1.99 5.39 8.81
C LEU A 95 -1.87 4.83 10.22
N ASP A 96 -1.90 5.70 11.22
CA ASP A 96 -1.90 5.29 12.62
C ASP A 96 -3.34 5.25 13.11
N CYS A 97 -3.90 4.04 13.22
CA CYS A 97 -5.27 3.85 13.68
C CYS A 97 -5.37 3.69 15.21
N SER A 98 -4.25 3.77 15.93
CA SER A 98 -4.21 3.58 17.39
C SER A 98 -4.45 4.86 18.19
N ASP A 99 -4.43 6.02 17.53
CA ASP A 99 -4.67 7.33 18.13
C ASP A 99 -6.02 7.87 17.60
N ASP A 100 -6.89 8.36 18.47
CA ASP A 100 -8.21 8.95 18.12
C ASP A 100 -8.09 10.25 17.27
N LYS A 101 -6.89 10.53 16.75
CA LYS A 101 -6.47 11.70 15.98
C LYS A 101 -6.15 11.38 14.51
N VAL A 102 -6.63 10.25 13.99
CA VAL A 102 -6.63 9.95 12.54
C VAL A 102 -7.13 11.16 11.72
N SER A 103 -7.95 12.03 12.32
CA SER A 103 -8.49 13.27 11.78
C SER A 103 -7.49 14.36 11.38
N ASP A 104 -6.25 14.37 11.88
CA ASP A 104 -5.32 15.49 11.64
C ASP A 104 -4.44 15.31 10.40
N VAL A 105 -4.42 14.12 9.80
CA VAL A 105 -3.63 13.88 8.58
C VAL A 105 -4.56 13.82 7.37
N ASN A 106 -4.88 15.01 6.86
CA ASN A 106 -5.71 15.20 5.68
C ASN A 106 -4.97 14.69 4.42
N PHE A 107 -5.08 13.39 4.16
CA PHE A 107 -4.68 12.75 2.91
C PHE A 107 -5.94 12.45 2.09
N PRO A 108 -6.53 13.44 1.38
CA PRO A 108 -7.79 13.27 0.64
C PRO A 108 -7.74 12.21 -0.48
N THR A 109 -6.60 11.54 -0.68
CA THR A 109 -6.36 10.53 -1.71
C THR A 109 -6.14 9.11 -1.16
N CYS A 110 -6.15 8.92 0.16
CA CYS A 110 -5.90 7.62 0.78
C CYS A 110 -7.20 7.02 1.33
N VAL A 111 -7.56 5.86 0.80
CA VAL A 111 -8.87 5.22 1.00
C VAL A 111 -8.61 3.73 1.22
N PHE A 112 -9.18 3.14 2.27
CA PHE A 112 -9.15 1.68 2.42
C PHE A 112 -10.11 1.02 1.42
N THR A 113 -9.88 -0.24 1.08
CA THR A 113 -10.75 -0.97 0.14
C THR A 113 -12.17 -1.18 0.66
N SER A 114 -12.38 -1.10 1.98
CA SER A 114 -13.72 -1.07 2.61
C SER A 114 -14.54 0.15 2.19
N ASN A 115 -13.88 1.24 1.79
CA ASN A 115 -14.49 2.51 1.39
C ASN A 115 -14.66 2.66 -0.11
N THR A 116 -14.53 1.55 -0.85
CA THR A 116 -14.85 1.49 -2.27
C THR A 116 -16.07 0.60 -2.47
N ASP A 117 -17.00 1.05 -3.30
CA ASP A 117 -18.14 0.23 -3.68
C ASP A 117 -17.70 -1.02 -4.47
N VAL A 118 -18.67 -1.87 -4.83
CA VAL A 118 -18.44 -3.08 -5.64
C VAL A 118 -17.82 -2.78 -7.02
N GLU A 119 -17.82 -1.53 -7.47
CA GLU A 119 -17.22 -1.07 -8.74
C GLU A 119 -15.83 -0.42 -8.53
N GLY A 120 -15.35 -0.31 -7.30
CA GLY A 120 -14.08 0.30 -6.96
C GLY A 120 -14.12 1.84 -6.94
N ILE A 121 -15.31 2.43 -6.94
CA ILE A 121 -15.49 3.88 -6.85
C ILE A 121 -15.44 4.27 -5.36
N VAL A 122 -14.59 5.25 -5.05
CA VAL A 122 -14.48 5.84 -3.72
C VAL A 122 -15.77 6.60 -3.44
N ASP A 123 -16.50 6.20 -2.41
CA ASP A 123 -17.58 7.02 -1.90
C ASP A 123 -16.99 8.21 -1.13
N SER A 124 -16.91 9.36 -1.80
CA SER A 124 -16.42 10.60 -1.20
C SER A 124 -17.25 11.11 -0.01
N SER A 125 -18.41 10.50 0.26
CA SER A 125 -19.25 10.80 1.43
C SER A 125 -18.91 9.95 2.66
N SER A 126 -18.18 8.83 2.50
CA SER A 126 -17.59 8.09 3.62
C SER A 126 -16.22 8.71 3.94
N LEU A 127 -16.24 9.72 4.80
CA LEU A 127 -15.02 10.16 5.48
C LEU A 127 -14.50 8.96 6.28
N PHE A 128 -13.20 8.71 6.14
CA PHE A 128 -12.40 7.72 6.88
C PHE A 128 -12.99 7.37 8.25
N ASP A 129 -13.50 6.14 8.42
CA ASP A 129 -14.02 5.68 9.71
C ASP A 129 -12.95 4.85 10.41
N GLN A 130 -12.89 4.95 11.74
CA GLN A 130 -11.92 4.22 12.56
C GLN A 130 -12.12 2.70 12.44
N ASP A 131 -13.36 2.29 12.13
CA ASP A 131 -13.75 0.90 11.87
C ASP A 131 -13.12 0.33 10.58
N ASP A 132 -12.66 1.15 9.64
CA ASP A 132 -11.95 0.67 8.43
C ASP A 132 -10.55 0.12 8.74
N CYS A 133 -10.05 0.41 9.92
CA CYS A 133 -8.77 -0.07 10.42
C CYS A 133 -8.89 -1.44 11.12
N SER A 134 -10.09 -2.03 11.23
CA SER A 134 -10.31 -3.27 12.00
C SER A 134 -11.48 -4.06 11.42
N TYR A 135 -11.21 -5.27 10.91
CA TYR A 135 -12.26 -6.27 10.61
C TYR A 135 -12.19 -7.44 11.59
#